data_AF-A0A355UGZ8-F1
#
_entry.id   AF-A0A355UGZ8-F1
#
_cell.length_a   1.000
_cell.length_b   1.000
_cell.length_c   1.000
_cell.angle_alpha   90.00
_cell.angle_beta   90.00
_cell.angle_gamma   90.00
#
_symmetry.space_group_name_H-M   'P 1'
#
loop_
_entity.id
_entity.type
_entity.pdbx_description
1 polymer ?
#
loop_
_entity_poly.entity_id
_entity_poly.type
_entity_poly.pdbx_seq_one_letter_code
_entity_poly.pdbx_strand_id
1 'polypeptide(L)' 'MKKVVLLVLIALFTQATYAQSVSEYEKEFETDTVILNRIEKWKDLKFGFMMHWGIYSQWGVVESWSIC' A
#
# COMPACT_ATOMS: atom_id res chain seq x y z
N MET A 1 -46.99 9.41 -13.10
CA MET A 1 -46.21 10.10 -12.05
C MET A 1 -45.30 9.16 -11.27
N LYS A 2 -45.80 8.03 -10.72
CA LYS A 2 -44.98 7.05 -9.97
C LYS A 2 -43.72 6.53 -10.71
N LYS A 3 -43.85 6.25 -12.02
CA LYS A 3 -42.72 5.80 -12.87
C LYS A 3 -41.64 6.87 -13.07
N VAL A 4 -42.03 8.14 -13.12
CA VAL A 4 -41.10 9.28 -13.26
C VAL A 4 -40.34 9.50 -11.96
N VAL A 5 -41.03 9.42 -10.82
CA VAL A 5 -40.41 9.51 -9.49
C VAL A 5 -39.41 8.36 -9.28
N LEU A 6 -39.75 7.15 -9.70
CA LEU A 6 -38.84 5.99 -9.64
C LEU A 6 -37.57 6.21 -10.48
N LEU A 7 -37.72 6.74 -11.71
CA LEU A 7 -36.58 7.01 -12.59
C LEU A 7 -35.66 8.09 -12.02
N VAL A 8 -36.22 9.13 -11.38
CA VAL A 8 -35.42 10.17 -10.72
C VAL A 8 -34.66 9.61 -9.51
N LEU A 9 -35.29 8.75 -8.71
CA LEU A 9 -34.63 8.11 -7.56
C LEU A 9 -33.48 7.19 -7.99
N ILE A 10 -33.64 6.43 -9.08
CA ILE A 10 -32.57 5.58 -9.61
C ILE A 10 -31.40 6.43 -10.12
N ALA A 11 -31.67 7.52 -10.83
CA ALA A 11 -30.65 8.44 -11.33
C ALA A 11 -29.86 9.16 -10.22
N LEU A 12 -30.49 9.39 -9.07
CA LEU A 12 -29.83 9.94 -7.88
C LEU A 12 -28.99 8.87 -7.16
N PHE A 13 -29.45 7.63 -7.13
CA PHE A 13 -28.74 6.52 -6.48
C PHE A 13 -27.44 6.13 -7.21
N THR A 14 -27.41 6.25 -8.55
CA THR A 14 -26.19 6.03 -9.36
C THR A 14 -25.09 7.06 -9.14
N GLN A 15 -25.41 8.24 -8.57
CA GLN A 15 -24.39 9.24 -8.21
C GLN A 15 -23.72 8.90 -6.86
N ALA A 16 -24.44 8.22 -5.96
CA ALA A 16 -23.91 7.81 -4.66
C ALA A 16 -22.92 6.63 -4.75
N THR A 17 -22.85 5.93 -5.89
CA THR A 17 -21.91 4.82 -6.13
C THR A 17 -20.54 5.27 -6.67
N TYR A 18 -20.25 6.57 -6.77
CA TYR A 18 -18.90 7.09 -7.08
C TYR A 18 -17.92 7.01 -5.88
N ALA A 19 -18.12 6.05 -4.98
CA ALA A 19 -17.24 5.82 -3.84
C ALA A 19 -16.16 4.78 -4.21
N GLN A 20 -15.01 5.30 -4.64
CA GLN A 20 -13.64 4.76 -4.58
C GLN A 20 -12.84 5.27 -5.79
N SER A 21 -12.52 6.56 -5.81
CA SER A 21 -11.23 6.92 -6.40
C SER A 21 -10.19 6.29 -5.48
N VAL A 22 -9.54 5.20 -5.92
CA VAL A 22 -8.17 4.96 -5.46
C VAL A 22 -7.49 6.29 -5.68
N SER A 23 -7.03 6.94 -4.62
CA SER A 23 -6.12 8.06 -4.78
C SER A 23 -4.98 7.49 -5.60
N GLU A 24 -5.01 7.76 -6.89
CA GLU A 24 -3.90 7.55 -7.78
C GLU A 24 -2.88 8.52 -7.22
N TYR A 25 -2.10 8.02 -6.25
CA TYR A 25 -0.77 8.52 -6.03
C TYR A 25 -0.20 8.47 -7.43
N GLU A 26 -0.19 9.62 -8.09
CA GLU A 26 0.62 9.86 -9.26
C GLU A 26 1.93 9.17 -8.92
N LYS A 27 2.17 8.07 -9.63
CA LYS A 27 3.25 7.16 -9.31
C LYS A 27 4.48 7.93 -9.74
N GLU A 28 4.94 8.81 -8.85
CA GLU A 28 6.09 9.66 -9.07
C GLU A 28 7.26 8.70 -9.06
N PHE A 29 7.55 8.19 -10.25
CA PHE A 29 8.66 7.30 -10.45
C PHE A 29 9.91 8.10 -10.13
N GLU A 30 10.80 7.48 -9.36
CA GLU A 30 12.11 8.05 -9.12
C GLU A 30 12.78 8.33 -10.47
N THR A 31 13.16 9.58 -10.71
CA THR A 31 13.78 10.00 -11.99
C THR A 31 15.29 10.15 -11.87
N ASP A 32 15.83 10.21 -10.64
CA ASP A 32 17.27 10.27 -10.44
C ASP A 32 17.93 8.96 -10.88
N THR A 33 18.68 9.06 -11.98
CA THR A 33 19.47 7.96 -12.55
C THR A 33 20.40 7.28 -11.53
N VAL A 34 20.93 8.02 -10.56
CA VAL A 34 21.82 7.47 -9.52
C VAL A 34 21.04 6.54 -8.58
N ILE A 35 19.83 6.93 -8.20
CA ILE A 35 18.97 6.13 -7.31
C ILE A 35 18.46 4.90 -8.07
N LEU A 36 18.03 5.07 -9.32
CA LEU A 36 17.58 3.97 -10.18
C LEU A 36 18.67 2.90 -10.34
N ASN A 37 19.91 3.30 -10.61
CA ASN A 37 21.03 2.37 -10.74
C ASN A 37 21.33 1.61 -9.43
N ARG A 38 21.17 2.26 -8.27
CA ARG A 38 21.32 1.58 -6.96
C ARG A 38 20.20 0.56 -6.73
N ILE A 39 18.97 0.90 -7.09
CA ILE A 39 17.82 -0.01 -7.00
C ILE A 39 18.02 -1.19 -7.93
N GLU A 40 18.48 -0.97 -9.17
CA GLU A 40 18.75 -2.05 -10.11
C GLU A 40 19.83 -3.00 -9.57
N LYS A 41 20.95 -2.47 -9.08
CA LYS A 41 22.00 -3.25 -8.42
C LYS A 41 21.48 -4.04 -7.22
N TRP A 42 20.60 -3.44 -6.41
CA TRP A 42 20.00 -4.13 -5.26
C TRP A 42 19.03 -5.25 -5.70
N LYS A 43 18.20 -5.00 -6.72
CA LYS A 43 17.31 -6.02 -7.32
C LYS A 43 18.08 -7.15 -7.97
N ASP A 44 19.32 -6.92 -8.38
CA ASP A 44 20.19 -7.97 -8.91
C ASP A 44 20.67 -8.93 -7.82
N LEU A 45 20.71 -8.48 -6.56
CA LEU A 45 20.92 -9.35 -5.40
C LEU A 45 19.68 -10.23 -5.20
N LYS A 46 19.67 -11.41 -5.82
CA LYS A 46 18.53 -12.35 -5.80
C LYS A 46 18.34 -13.07 -4.47
N PHE A 47 19.35 -13.02 -3.61
CA PHE A 47 19.35 -13.70 -2.32
C PHE A 47 19.98 -12.80 -1.27
N GLY A 48 19.34 -12.73 -0.11
CA GLY A 48 19.83 -12.01 1.05
C GLY A 48 19.57 -12.82 2.31
N PHE A 49 20.47 -12.68 3.27
CA PHE A 49 20.30 -13.22 4.61
C PHE A 49 20.00 -12.06 5.57
N MET A 50 18.88 -12.14 6.26
CA MET A 50 18.51 -11.22 7.34
C MET A 50 18.34 -12.04 8.61
N MET A 51 18.89 -11.55 9.71
CA MET A 51 18.73 -12.16 11.03
C MET A 51 18.08 -11.16 11.98
N HIS A 52 17.06 -11.61 12.69
CA HIS A 52 16.47 -10.87 13.80
C HIS A 52 17.10 -11.38 15.10
N TRP A 53 18.06 -10.63 15.66
CA TRP A 53 18.79 -11.00 16.87
C TRP A 53 18.92 -9.81 17.84
N GLY A 54 18.72 -10.06 19.13
CA GLY A 54 18.83 -9.07 20.20
C GLY A 54 18.54 -9.67 21.57
N ILE A 55 18.34 -8.82 22.59
CA ILE A 55 18.10 -9.27 23.99
C ILE A 55 16.85 -10.15 24.08
N TYR A 56 15.80 -9.83 23.32
CA TYR A 56 14.58 -10.65 23.21
C TYR A 56 14.86 -12.08 22.72
N SER A 57 15.92 -12.29 21.92
CA SER A 57 16.31 -13.62 21.43
C SER A 57 16.80 -14.53 22.56
N GLN A 58 17.26 -13.97 23.68
CA GLN A 58 17.65 -14.77 24.85
C GLN A 58 16.42 -15.24 25.64
N TRP A 59 15.42 -14.38 25.77
CA TRP A 59 14.21 -14.66 26.54
C TRP A 59 13.17 -15.48 25.77
N GLY A 60 13.40 -15.75 24.47
CA GLY A 60 12.46 -16.47 23.63
C GLY A 60 11.13 -15.74 23.44
N VAL A 61 11.14 -14.41 23.53
CA VAL A 61 9.97 -13.55 23.37
C VAL A 61 9.86 -13.13 21.89
N VAL A 62 8.62 -12.94 21.43
CA VAL A 62 8.34 -12.53 20.04
C VAL A 62 8.85 -11.11 19.80
N GLU A 63 9.99 -11.01 19.12
CA GLU A 63 10.62 -9.77 18.62
C GLU A 63 10.93 -8.72 19.71
N SER A 64 11.44 -7.56 19.30
CA SER A 64 11.78 -6.47 20.23
C SER A 64 10.58 -5.69 20.76
N TRP A 65 9.35 -5.95 20.28
CA TRP A 65 8.16 -5.14 20.66
C TRP A 65 7.88 -5.16 22.16
N SER A 66 8.20 -6.26 22.84
CA SER A 66 8.03 -6.38 24.29
C SER A 66 9.08 -5.64 25.13
N ILE A 67 10.11 -5.06 24.50
CA ILE A 67 11.17 -4.27 25.16
C ILE A 67 10.85 -2.76 25.15
N CYS A 68 9.83 -2.33 24.40
CA CYS A 68 9.40 -0.93 24.30
C CYS A 68 8.25 -0.59 25.25
#